data_AF-A0A940F9D9-F1
#
_entry.id   AF-A0A940F9D9-F1
#
_cell.length_a   1.000
_cell.length_b   1.000
_cell.length_c   1.000
_cell.angle_alpha   90.00
_cell.angle_beta   90.00
_cell.angle_gamma   90.00
#
_symmetry.space_group_name_H-M   'P 1'
#
loop_
_entity.id
_entity.type
_entity.pdbx_description
1 polymer ?
#
loop_
_entity_poly.entity_id
_entity_poly.type
_entity_poly.pdbx_seq_one_letter_code
_entity_poly.pdbx_strand_id
1 'polypeptide(L)'
;MSAEAPAAATVPYVDILREYHRIQGLSTAERVAWKDSVLIDAPEQLAELFERSIAQLDEAVGKGLTNISLNTRETRGGPKAPPTPTKARNSKKKNAEKVGPKTDAEKAHEILYAIFESGGITVSGKPDLAADYAGYKIAPLRAKDETIFDPSADGAPAGDPSAHFSIDVLLQSRDEDALPIVGVLEYGEDADPILALLEGLAYVALLSTPGQWARLRKQVTVTDEDGDSPRFDERDEPQFDIYVILAGHRRNAASKRSALWEAMPAVIDALLDEPAIAKHIRRIEGIKIPLGTDARAQFAGNAVLGKPVDWDND
;
A
#
# COMPACT_ATOMS: atom_id res chain seq x y z
N MET A 1 -1.87 7.19 -50.02
CA MET A 1 -2.74 7.12 -48.83
C MET A 1 -1.85 6.74 -47.67
N SER A 2 -1.47 7.69 -46.82
CA SER A 2 -0.82 7.33 -45.55
C SER A 2 -1.87 6.66 -44.69
N ALA A 3 -1.61 5.43 -44.24
CA ALA A 3 -2.36 4.85 -43.15
C ALA A 3 -2.14 5.75 -41.93
N GLU A 4 -3.22 6.34 -41.43
CA GLU A 4 -3.24 7.01 -40.14
C GLU A 4 -2.73 6.00 -39.11
N ALA A 5 -1.67 6.35 -38.38
CA ALA A 5 -1.19 5.49 -37.32
C ALA A 5 -2.35 5.27 -36.34
N PRO A 6 -2.63 4.02 -35.91
CA PRO A 6 -3.70 3.77 -34.97
C PRO A 6 -3.47 4.63 -33.74
N ALA A 7 -4.50 5.39 -33.32
CA ALA A 7 -4.43 6.18 -32.10
C ALA A 7 -3.99 5.26 -30.95
N ALA A 8 -3.00 5.71 -30.17
CA ALA A 8 -2.49 4.93 -29.05
C ALA A 8 -3.65 4.57 -28.11
N ALA A 9 -3.83 3.27 -27.88
CA ALA A 9 -4.72 2.78 -26.84
C ALA A 9 -4.36 3.48 -25.52
N THR A 10 -5.36 3.96 -24.80
CA THR A 10 -5.16 4.75 -23.57
C THR A 10 -5.76 4.02 -22.37
N VAL A 11 -4.97 3.83 -21.32
CA VAL A 11 -5.47 3.29 -20.04
C VAL A 11 -6.15 4.41 -19.26
N PRO A 12 -7.40 4.23 -18.77
CA PRO A 12 -8.03 5.24 -17.95
C PRO A 12 -7.24 5.46 -16.68
N TYR A 13 -6.95 6.72 -16.39
CA TYR A 13 -6.49 7.12 -15.06
C TYR A 13 -7.70 7.11 -14.13
N VAL A 14 -7.79 6.12 -13.24
CA VAL A 14 -9.03 5.85 -12.48
C VAL A 14 -9.33 6.91 -11.45
N ASP A 15 -10.61 7.07 -11.14
CA ASP A 15 -11.13 8.17 -10.33
C ASP A 15 -10.56 8.18 -8.89
N ILE A 16 -10.37 7.02 -8.26
CA ILE A 16 -9.79 6.94 -6.91
C ILE A 16 -8.33 7.43 -6.88
N LEU A 17 -7.57 7.21 -7.96
CA LEU A 17 -6.20 7.71 -8.08
C LEU A 17 -6.17 9.22 -8.31
N ARG A 18 -7.11 9.75 -9.11
CA ARG A 18 -7.29 11.20 -9.29
C ARG A 18 -7.56 11.87 -7.96
N GLU A 19 -8.47 11.29 -7.18
CA GLU A 19 -8.82 11.81 -5.87
C GLU A 19 -7.61 11.76 -4.92
N TYR A 20 -6.90 10.63 -4.84
CA TYR A 20 -5.68 10.52 -4.05
C TYR A 20 -4.66 11.65 -4.38
N HIS A 21 -4.35 11.88 -5.66
CA HIS A 21 -3.41 12.94 -6.04
C HIS A 21 -3.93 14.34 -5.78
N ARG A 22 -5.23 14.56 -5.98
CA ARG A 22 -5.86 15.84 -5.63
C ARG A 22 -5.66 16.13 -4.13
N ILE A 23 -5.88 15.15 -3.27
CA ILE A 23 -5.72 15.27 -1.81
C ILE A 23 -4.25 15.38 -1.39
N GLN A 24 -3.35 14.67 -2.08
CA GLN A 24 -1.90 14.77 -1.86
C GLN A 24 -1.41 16.22 -2.08
N GLY A 25 -1.96 16.91 -3.07
CA GLY A 25 -1.65 18.31 -3.38
C GLY A 25 -2.18 19.35 -2.38
N LEU A 26 -3.07 18.97 -1.47
CA LEU A 26 -3.65 19.87 -0.48
C LEU A 26 -2.66 20.19 0.66
N SER A 27 -2.86 21.31 1.35
CA SER A 27 -2.23 21.57 2.64
C SER A 27 -2.82 20.68 3.74
N THR A 28 -2.11 20.53 4.87
CA THR A 28 -2.62 19.76 6.02
C THR A 28 -3.97 20.29 6.53
N ALA A 29 -4.18 21.62 6.52
CA ALA A 29 -5.44 22.20 6.98
C ALA A 29 -6.61 21.87 6.04
N GLU A 30 -6.38 21.91 4.73
CA GLU A 30 -7.36 21.50 3.72
C GLU A 30 -7.66 20.01 3.80
N ARG A 31 -6.66 19.16 4.08
CA ARG A 31 -6.88 17.72 4.31
C ARG A 31 -7.72 17.43 5.55
N VAL A 32 -7.50 18.17 6.65
CA VAL A 32 -8.34 18.06 7.85
C VAL A 32 -9.79 18.38 7.52
N ALA A 33 -10.04 19.49 6.82
CA ALA A 33 -11.39 19.89 6.42
C ALA A 33 -12.03 18.87 5.44
N TRP A 34 -11.25 18.38 4.48
CA TRP A 34 -11.72 17.39 3.51
C TRP A 34 -12.11 16.07 4.19
N LYS A 35 -11.30 15.60 5.14
CA LYS A 35 -11.59 14.39 5.94
C LYS A 35 -12.97 14.49 6.60
N ASP A 36 -13.25 15.60 7.28
CA ASP A 36 -14.55 15.80 7.94
C ASP A 36 -15.68 15.72 6.89
N SER A 37 -15.55 16.41 5.76
CA SER A 37 -16.60 16.48 4.74
C SER A 37 -16.85 15.21 3.92
N VAL A 38 -15.82 14.40 3.64
CA VAL A 38 -15.91 13.29 2.66
C VAL A 38 -15.67 11.93 3.32
N LEU A 39 -14.79 11.83 4.31
CA LEU A 39 -14.50 10.55 4.96
C LEU A 39 -15.42 10.25 6.15
N ILE A 40 -16.08 11.28 6.69
CA ILE A 40 -16.96 11.15 7.85
C ILE A 40 -18.39 11.55 7.48
N ASP A 41 -18.58 12.74 6.91
CA ASP A 41 -19.92 13.27 6.64
C ASP A 41 -20.56 12.71 5.36
N ALA A 42 -19.76 12.19 4.42
CA ALA A 42 -20.23 11.65 3.14
C ALA A 42 -19.35 10.50 2.58
N PRO A 43 -19.09 9.44 3.37
CA PRO A 43 -18.24 8.31 2.98
C PRO A 43 -18.70 7.63 1.68
N GLU A 44 -19.99 7.69 1.37
CA GLU A 44 -20.58 7.15 0.14
C GLU A 44 -19.95 7.76 -1.12
N GLN A 45 -19.51 9.02 -1.08
CA GLN A 45 -18.87 9.66 -2.23
C GLN A 45 -17.54 8.99 -2.58
N LEU A 46 -16.76 8.60 -1.56
CA LEU A 46 -15.51 7.87 -1.78
C LEU A 46 -15.78 6.42 -2.19
N ALA A 47 -16.80 5.79 -1.62
CA ALA A 47 -17.23 4.45 -1.99
C ALA A 47 -17.65 4.36 -3.47
N GLU A 48 -18.39 5.37 -3.97
CA GLU A 48 -18.75 5.48 -5.39
C GLU A 48 -17.52 5.68 -6.30
N LEU A 49 -16.52 6.45 -5.86
CA LEU A 49 -15.26 6.60 -6.61
C LEU A 49 -14.49 5.28 -6.67
N PHE A 50 -14.43 4.55 -5.55
CA PHE A 50 -13.79 3.25 -5.46
C PHE A 50 -14.45 2.22 -6.40
N GLU A 51 -15.78 2.08 -6.36
CA GLU A 51 -16.50 1.14 -7.22
C GLU A 51 -16.37 1.48 -8.71
N ARG A 52 -16.53 2.77 -9.06
CA ARG A 52 -16.33 3.23 -10.45
C ARG A 52 -14.92 2.95 -10.94
N SER A 53 -13.91 3.08 -10.09
CA SER A 53 -12.52 2.81 -10.46
C SER A 53 -12.31 1.33 -10.82
N ILE A 54 -12.94 0.41 -10.09
CA ILE A 54 -12.90 -1.02 -10.41
C ILE A 54 -13.57 -1.26 -11.76
N ALA A 55 -14.74 -0.68 -12.00
CA ALA A 55 -15.46 -0.83 -13.27
C ALA A 55 -14.68 -0.26 -14.47
N GLN A 56 -14.08 0.92 -14.33
CA GLN A 56 -13.22 1.55 -15.34
C GLN A 56 -12.05 0.63 -15.74
N LEU A 57 -11.45 -0.06 -14.77
CA LEU A 57 -10.35 -0.99 -15.03
C LEU A 57 -10.81 -2.27 -15.66
N ASP A 58 -11.92 -2.85 -15.20
CA ASP A 58 -12.44 -4.08 -15.76
C ASP A 58 -12.79 -3.89 -17.25
N GLU A 59 -13.40 -2.75 -17.59
CA GLU A 59 -13.65 -2.37 -18.97
C GLU A 59 -12.35 -2.22 -19.78
N ALA A 60 -11.35 -1.53 -19.23
CA ALA A 60 -10.05 -1.32 -19.90
C ALA A 60 -9.28 -2.64 -20.11
N VAL A 61 -9.36 -3.57 -19.15
CA VAL A 61 -8.81 -4.93 -19.24
C VAL A 61 -9.55 -5.74 -20.29
N GLY A 62 -10.89 -5.71 -20.31
CA GLY A 62 -11.71 -6.39 -21.31
C GLY A 62 -11.43 -5.91 -22.74
N LYS A 63 -11.09 -4.63 -22.91
CA LYS A 63 -10.65 -4.04 -24.18
C LYS A 63 -9.18 -4.33 -24.53
N GLY A 64 -8.43 -4.99 -23.66
CA GLY A 64 -7.02 -5.33 -23.85
C GLY A 64 -6.06 -4.13 -23.82
N LEU A 65 -6.52 -2.98 -23.32
CA LEU A 65 -5.76 -1.72 -23.27
C LEU A 65 -4.68 -1.73 -22.18
N THR A 66 -4.84 -2.57 -21.16
CA THR A 66 -3.92 -2.66 -20.03
C THR A 66 -3.39 -4.09 -19.90
N ASN A 67 -2.23 -4.26 -19.28
CA ASN A 67 -1.82 -5.58 -18.82
C ASN A 67 -1.06 -5.50 -17.53
N ILE A 68 -1.57 -6.21 -16.55
CA ILE A 68 -1.03 -6.05 -15.24
C ILE A 68 0.15 -6.99 -15.04
N SER A 69 1.24 -6.40 -14.57
CA SER A 69 2.52 -7.05 -14.35
C SER A 69 2.83 -6.91 -12.87
N LEU A 70 2.34 -7.83 -12.06
CA LEU A 70 2.97 -8.15 -10.77
C LEU A 70 4.40 -8.54 -11.14
N ASN A 71 5.38 -7.70 -10.79
CA ASN A 71 6.68 -7.62 -11.46
C ASN A 71 7.34 -8.97 -11.87
N THR A 72 7.33 -9.24 -13.18
CA THR A 72 8.36 -9.86 -14.04
C THR A 72 8.80 -11.31 -13.81
N ARG A 73 9.45 -11.87 -14.86
CA ARG A 73 10.19 -13.15 -14.99
C ARG A 73 10.97 -13.65 -13.74
N GLU A 74 11.17 -12.81 -12.73
CA GLU A 74 11.94 -13.04 -11.51
C GLU A 74 11.13 -13.70 -10.38
N THR A 75 9.78 -13.61 -10.39
CA THR A 75 8.91 -14.32 -9.42
C THR A 75 8.81 -15.82 -9.66
N ARG A 76 9.42 -16.35 -10.73
CA ARG A 76 9.55 -17.80 -10.94
C ARG A 76 10.33 -18.53 -9.84
N GLY A 77 10.96 -17.80 -8.91
CA GLY A 77 11.75 -18.36 -7.81
C GLY A 77 11.39 -17.84 -6.41
N GLY A 78 10.16 -17.33 -6.20
CA GLY A 78 9.69 -16.88 -4.88
C GLY A 78 9.46 -15.35 -4.76
N PRO A 79 9.06 -14.87 -3.58
CA PRO A 79 8.70 -13.47 -3.36
C PRO A 79 9.93 -12.54 -3.54
N LYS A 80 9.75 -11.45 -4.30
CA LYS A 80 10.83 -10.50 -4.60
C LYS A 80 11.34 -9.87 -3.30
N ALA A 81 12.63 -10.03 -2.99
CA ALA A 81 13.25 -9.36 -1.85
C ALA A 81 13.41 -7.85 -2.11
N PRO A 82 13.25 -6.99 -1.08
CA PRO A 82 13.72 -5.61 -1.17
C PRO A 82 15.25 -5.60 -1.34
N PRO A 83 15.82 -4.62 -2.07
CA PRO A 83 17.27 -4.44 -2.14
C PRO A 83 17.95 -4.48 -0.77
N THR A 84 19.04 -5.24 -0.63
CA THR A 84 19.76 -5.31 0.64
C THR A 84 20.28 -3.93 1.05
N PRO A 85 19.96 -3.44 2.27
CA PRO A 85 20.42 -2.14 2.73
C PRO A 85 21.96 -2.07 2.77
N THR A 86 22.49 -0.95 2.29
CA THR A 86 23.95 -0.75 2.28
C THR A 86 24.42 -0.47 3.72
N LYS A 87 25.05 -1.48 4.35
CA LYS A 87 25.72 -1.27 5.64
C LYS A 87 26.87 -0.27 5.45
N ALA A 88 26.92 0.78 6.27
CA ALA A 88 28.07 1.67 6.30
C ALA A 88 29.34 0.83 6.51
N ARG A 89 30.20 0.76 5.49
CA ARG A 89 31.46 0.03 5.58
C ARG A 89 32.30 0.75 6.63
N ASN A 90 32.49 0.13 7.78
CA ASN A 90 33.58 0.46 8.71
C ASN A 90 34.91 0.11 8.03
N SER A 91 35.29 0.87 7.01
CA SER A 91 36.62 0.76 6.44
C SER A 91 37.57 1.48 7.39
N LYS A 92 38.49 0.73 7.99
CA LYS A 92 39.70 1.26 8.65
C LYS A 92 40.63 1.93 7.62
N LYS A 93 40.10 2.73 6.69
CA LYS A 93 40.87 3.53 5.73
C LYS A 93 40.75 4.99 6.14
N LYS A 94 41.90 5.65 6.27
CA LYS A 94 42.06 7.07 6.66
C LYS A 94 41.29 8.08 5.79
N ASN A 95 40.65 7.65 4.70
CA ASN A 95 39.86 8.46 3.78
C ASN A 95 38.47 7.83 3.55
N ALA A 96 37.77 7.42 4.63
CA ALA A 96 36.36 7.06 4.50
C ALA A 96 35.57 8.34 4.22
N GLU A 97 35.02 8.43 3.01
CA GLU A 97 34.05 9.44 2.63
C GLU A 97 32.95 9.46 3.70
N LYS A 98 32.69 10.63 4.30
CA LYS A 98 31.65 10.74 5.34
C LYS A 98 30.32 10.41 4.67
N VAL A 99 29.80 9.22 4.92
CA VAL A 99 28.45 8.84 4.51
C VAL A 99 27.49 9.84 5.18
N GLY A 100 26.74 10.58 4.37
CA GLY A 100 25.73 11.52 4.86
C GLY A 100 24.65 10.81 5.68
N PRO A 101 23.80 11.56 6.40
CA PRO A 101 22.64 10.97 7.04
C PRO A 101 21.75 10.30 5.98
N LYS A 102 21.21 9.11 6.30
CA LYS A 102 20.25 8.43 5.42
C LYS A 102 19.01 9.30 5.23
N THR A 103 18.51 9.31 4.00
CA THR A 103 17.20 9.86 3.63
C THR A 103 16.08 9.03 4.27
N ASP A 104 14.88 9.59 4.35
CA ASP A 104 13.72 8.86 4.88
C ASP A 104 13.29 7.71 3.96
N ALA A 105 13.46 7.85 2.65
CA ALA A 105 13.27 6.76 1.69
C ALA A 105 14.21 5.57 1.96
N GLU A 106 15.49 5.84 2.25
CA GLU A 106 16.45 4.78 2.63
C GLU A 106 16.07 4.10 3.95
N LYS A 107 15.49 4.83 4.90
CA LYS A 107 15.05 4.24 6.18
C LYS A 107 13.76 3.44 6.04
N ALA A 108 12.80 3.92 5.24
CA ALA A 108 11.59 3.17 4.89
C ALA A 108 11.97 1.84 4.22
N HIS A 109 12.94 1.89 3.30
CA HIS A 109 13.48 0.70 2.65
C HIS A 109 14.08 -0.32 3.62
N GLU A 110 14.81 0.15 4.64
CA GLU A 110 15.37 -0.72 5.67
C GLU A 110 14.31 -1.47 6.47
N ILE A 111 13.15 -0.86 6.67
CA ILE A 111 12.04 -1.46 7.37
C ILE A 111 11.37 -2.53 6.51
N LEU A 112 11.13 -2.24 5.23
CA LEU A 112 10.61 -3.23 4.28
C LEU A 112 11.55 -4.45 4.17
N TYR A 113 12.86 -4.20 4.16
CA TYR A 113 13.86 -5.28 4.19
C TYR A 113 13.80 -6.10 5.47
N ALA A 114 13.62 -5.46 6.63
CA ALA A 114 13.50 -6.17 7.91
C ALA A 114 12.23 -7.03 7.99
N ILE A 115 11.11 -6.56 7.42
CA ILE A 115 9.86 -7.34 7.30
C ILE A 115 10.13 -8.58 6.44
N PHE A 116 10.78 -8.41 5.29
CA PHE A 116 11.17 -9.52 4.41
C PHE A 116 12.09 -10.53 5.12
N GLU A 117 13.17 -10.08 5.78
CA GLU A 117 14.10 -10.96 6.50
C GLU A 117 13.43 -11.71 7.66
N SER A 118 12.38 -11.13 8.24
CA SER A 118 11.58 -11.76 9.31
C SER A 118 10.53 -12.73 8.77
N GLY A 119 10.39 -12.85 7.45
CA GLY A 119 9.32 -13.63 6.80
C GLY A 119 7.94 -12.98 6.87
N GLY A 120 7.80 -11.77 7.42
CA GLY A 120 6.52 -11.11 7.63
C GLY A 120 6.49 -10.19 8.85
N ILE A 121 5.28 -10.00 9.39
CA ILE A 121 4.96 -9.16 10.55
C ILE A 121 4.24 -10.02 11.58
N THR A 122 4.68 -9.99 12.83
CA THR A 122 3.90 -10.48 13.99
C THR A 122 3.57 -9.28 14.86
N VAL A 123 2.34 -9.20 15.38
CA VAL A 123 1.90 -8.03 16.12
C VAL A 123 1.64 -8.35 17.59
N SER A 124 2.40 -7.71 18.48
CA SER A 124 2.38 -7.94 19.92
C SER A 124 1.00 -7.66 20.48
N GLY A 125 0.43 -8.67 21.16
CA GLY A 125 -0.90 -8.59 21.77
C GLY A 125 -2.07 -8.79 20.81
N LYS A 126 -1.83 -8.96 19.50
CA LYS A 126 -2.86 -9.27 18.48
C LYS A 126 -2.30 -10.23 17.42
N PRO A 127 -2.21 -11.53 17.75
CA PRO A 127 -1.74 -12.54 16.81
C PRO A 127 -2.61 -12.66 15.55
N ASP A 128 -3.87 -12.20 15.61
CA ASP A 128 -4.82 -12.11 14.50
C ASP A 128 -4.42 -11.10 13.41
N LEU A 129 -3.47 -10.21 13.69
CA LEU A 129 -2.87 -9.31 12.71
C LEU A 129 -1.50 -9.79 12.19
N ALA A 130 -1.09 -11.00 12.54
CA ALA A 130 0.14 -11.55 12.01
C ALA A 130 -0.01 -11.83 10.51
N ALA A 131 1.05 -11.59 9.76
CA ALA A 131 1.05 -11.67 8.32
C ALA A 131 2.39 -12.16 7.78
N ASP A 132 2.36 -12.95 6.73
CA ASP A 132 3.54 -13.43 6.01
C ASP A 132 3.88 -12.52 4.83
N TYR A 133 5.17 -12.44 4.52
CA TYR A 133 5.66 -11.62 3.43
C TYR A 133 5.37 -12.27 2.06
N ALA A 134 4.75 -11.51 1.15
CA ALA A 134 4.36 -12.00 -0.16
C ALA A 134 5.03 -11.24 -1.32
N GLY A 135 5.43 -9.98 -1.13
CA GLY A 135 6.18 -9.26 -2.16
C GLY A 135 6.47 -7.79 -1.85
N TYR A 136 7.35 -7.19 -2.65
CA TYR A 136 7.80 -5.80 -2.52
C TYR A 136 7.65 -5.03 -3.83
N LYS A 137 7.19 -3.78 -3.73
CA LYS A 137 6.94 -2.87 -4.86
C LYS A 137 6.19 -3.56 -6.00
N ILE A 138 5.01 -4.07 -5.64
CA ILE A 138 4.11 -4.70 -6.57
C ILE A 138 3.40 -3.62 -7.37
N ALA A 139 3.59 -3.59 -8.68
CA ALA A 139 2.87 -2.68 -9.57
C ALA A 139 1.53 -3.31 -9.95
N PRO A 140 0.38 -2.82 -9.42
CA PRO A 140 -0.93 -3.34 -9.75
C PRO A 140 -1.39 -2.93 -11.15
N LEU A 141 -0.65 -2.05 -11.85
CA LEU A 141 -0.94 -1.63 -13.21
C LEU A 141 0.34 -1.54 -14.06
N ARG A 142 0.26 -2.03 -15.29
CA ARG A 142 1.24 -1.78 -16.35
C ARG A 142 0.50 -1.62 -17.68
N ALA A 143 0.95 -0.68 -18.51
CA ALA A 143 0.44 -0.55 -19.87
C ALA A 143 1.11 -1.58 -20.80
N LYS A 144 0.40 -2.09 -21.81
CA LYS A 144 1.04 -2.93 -22.86
C LYS A 144 1.68 -2.04 -23.92
N ASP A 145 2.87 -2.40 -24.36
CA ASP A 145 3.47 -1.88 -25.60
C ASP A 145 3.49 -0.33 -25.67
N GLU A 146 3.00 0.28 -26.75
CA GLU A 146 2.91 1.75 -26.96
C GLU A 146 1.71 2.40 -26.24
N THR A 147 0.99 1.66 -25.40
CA THR A 147 -0.17 2.18 -24.66
C THR A 147 0.33 3.15 -23.59
N ILE A 148 -0.20 4.35 -23.59
CA ILE A 148 0.06 5.36 -22.57
C ILE A 148 -1.14 5.44 -21.63
N PHE A 149 -0.92 5.75 -20.37
CA PHE A 149 -2.03 6.23 -19.54
C PHE A 149 -2.46 7.58 -20.04
N ASP A 150 -3.75 7.89 -19.92
CA ASP A 150 -4.30 9.15 -20.40
C ASP A 150 -3.52 10.34 -19.80
N PRO A 151 -2.65 11.00 -20.58
CA PRO A 151 -1.84 12.10 -20.06
C PRO A 151 -2.67 13.38 -19.96
N SER A 152 -3.89 13.39 -20.51
CA SER A 152 -4.85 14.48 -20.44
C SER A 152 -5.83 14.35 -19.29
N ALA A 153 -5.77 13.24 -18.53
CA ALA A 153 -6.57 13.10 -17.33
C ALA A 153 -6.09 14.07 -16.24
N ASP A 154 -6.99 14.91 -15.76
CA ASP A 154 -6.74 15.82 -14.65
C ASP A 154 -6.16 15.04 -13.45
N GLY A 155 -5.02 15.51 -12.92
CA GLY A 155 -4.34 14.90 -11.76
C GLY A 155 -3.41 13.72 -12.08
N ALA A 156 -3.23 13.34 -13.34
CA ALA A 156 -2.23 12.33 -13.71
C ALA A 156 -0.79 12.84 -13.42
N PRO A 157 0.07 12.04 -12.77
CA PRO A 157 1.45 12.44 -12.51
C PRO A 157 2.25 12.45 -13.82
N ALA A 158 3.24 13.34 -13.93
CA ALA A 158 4.16 13.32 -15.05
C ALA A 158 5.13 12.13 -14.94
N GLY A 159 5.08 11.17 -15.88
CA GLY A 159 6.02 10.03 -15.91
C GLY A 159 5.37 8.71 -16.31
N ASP A 160 6.15 7.61 -16.21
CA ASP A 160 5.63 6.24 -16.36
C ASP A 160 4.80 5.87 -15.13
N PRO A 161 3.49 5.63 -15.25
CA PRO A 161 2.61 5.33 -14.11
C PRO A 161 3.00 4.07 -13.34
N SER A 162 3.68 3.12 -13.98
CA SER A 162 4.21 1.94 -13.27
C SER A 162 5.34 2.29 -12.28
N ALA A 163 5.95 3.47 -12.42
CA ALA A 163 6.89 4.03 -11.45
C ALA A 163 6.20 4.80 -10.30
N HIS A 164 4.93 5.14 -10.46
CA HIS A 164 4.16 5.95 -9.51
C HIS A 164 3.14 5.16 -8.68
N PHE A 165 2.76 3.96 -9.13
CA PHE A 165 1.76 3.13 -8.44
C PHE A 165 2.38 1.78 -8.11
N SER A 166 3.10 1.69 -7.00
CA SER A 166 3.66 0.44 -6.53
C SER A 166 3.31 0.23 -5.06
N ILE A 167 2.59 -0.85 -4.77
CA ILE A 167 2.30 -1.29 -3.41
C ILE A 167 3.63 -1.56 -2.71
N ASP A 168 3.89 -0.86 -1.60
CA ASP A 168 5.17 -0.96 -0.88
C ASP A 168 5.47 -2.40 -0.47
N VAL A 169 4.50 -3.05 0.16
CA VAL A 169 4.57 -4.45 0.55
C VAL A 169 3.23 -5.15 0.37
N LEU A 170 3.27 -6.34 -0.21
CA LEU A 170 2.16 -7.28 -0.21
C LEU A 170 2.44 -8.30 0.90
N LEU A 171 1.46 -8.52 1.76
CA LEU A 171 1.50 -9.52 2.81
C LEU A 171 0.32 -10.48 2.65
N GLN A 172 0.32 -11.54 3.46
CA GLN A 172 -0.79 -12.47 3.58
C GLN A 172 -1.17 -12.63 5.05
N SER A 173 -2.45 -12.58 5.40
CA SER A 173 -2.86 -12.85 6.79
C SER A 173 -2.53 -14.28 7.19
N ARG A 174 -2.18 -14.49 8.46
CA ARG A 174 -1.97 -15.83 9.05
C ARG A 174 -3.25 -16.46 9.61
N ASP A 175 -4.38 -15.80 9.47
CA ASP A 175 -5.67 -16.36 9.84
C ASP A 175 -6.14 -17.40 8.80
N GLU A 176 -7.27 -18.04 9.10
CA GLU A 176 -7.82 -19.13 8.28
C GLU A 176 -8.17 -18.69 6.84
N ASP A 177 -8.54 -17.41 6.66
CA ASP A 177 -8.91 -16.87 5.35
C ASP A 177 -7.68 -16.59 4.47
N ALA A 178 -6.51 -16.39 5.10
CA ALA A 178 -5.23 -16.16 4.43
C ALA A 178 -5.31 -15.11 3.31
N LEU A 179 -6.03 -14.01 3.57
CA LEU A 179 -6.30 -12.95 2.62
C LEU A 179 -5.04 -12.13 2.30
N PRO A 180 -4.94 -11.60 1.07
CA PRO A 180 -3.92 -10.62 0.74
C PRO A 180 -4.13 -9.34 1.53
N ILE A 181 -3.02 -8.83 2.07
CA ILE A 181 -2.95 -7.54 2.76
C ILE A 181 -2.13 -6.57 1.91
N VAL A 182 -2.73 -5.44 1.57
CA VAL A 182 -2.04 -4.29 0.97
C VAL A 182 -1.38 -3.50 2.09
N GLY A 183 -0.05 -3.51 2.16
CA GLY A 183 0.72 -2.72 3.12
C GLY A 183 1.23 -1.42 2.49
N VAL A 184 0.86 -0.28 3.09
CA VAL A 184 1.35 1.06 2.74
C VAL A 184 2.28 1.53 3.86
N LEU A 185 3.54 1.86 3.53
CA LEU A 185 4.54 2.26 4.52
C LEU A 185 4.80 3.76 4.48
N GLU A 186 4.45 4.42 5.58
CA GLU A 186 4.88 5.79 5.83
C GLU A 186 5.99 5.84 6.87
N TYR A 187 7.00 6.66 6.60
CA TYR A 187 8.15 6.86 7.48
C TYR A 187 8.26 8.32 7.94
N GLY A 188 8.49 8.50 9.24
CA GLY A 188 8.89 9.77 9.82
C GLY A 188 7.79 10.48 10.61
N GLU A 189 8.15 11.64 11.15
CA GLU A 189 7.23 12.44 11.98
C GLU A 189 6.14 13.12 11.13
N ASP A 190 6.38 13.27 9.82
CA ASP A 190 5.49 13.93 8.87
C ASP A 190 4.51 12.99 8.14
N ALA A 191 4.51 11.69 8.49
CA ALA A 191 3.59 10.69 7.95
C ALA A 191 2.13 11.13 8.05
N ASP A 192 1.38 10.97 6.95
CA ASP A 192 -0.02 11.36 6.84
C ASP A 192 -0.92 10.11 6.71
N PRO A 193 -1.60 9.69 7.79
CA PRO A 193 -2.34 8.42 7.79
C PRO A 193 -3.51 8.38 6.83
N ILE A 194 -4.13 9.54 6.58
CA ILE A 194 -5.30 9.63 5.70
C ILE A 194 -4.86 9.47 4.26
N LEU A 195 -3.69 10.03 3.89
CA LEU A 195 -3.11 9.76 2.57
C LEU A 195 -2.72 8.30 2.41
N ALA A 196 -2.08 7.69 3.41
CA ALA A 196 -1.72 6.27 3.36
C ALA A 196 -2.96 5.36 3.24
N LEU A 197 -4.05 5.71 3.92
CA LEU A 197 -5.33 5.02 3.79
C LEU A 197 -5.90 5.13 2.37
N LEU A 198 -5.96 6.36 1.82
CA LEU A 198 -6.43 6.59 0.45
C LEU A 198 -5.59 5.84 -0.58
N GLU A 199 -4.28 5.80 -0.39
CA GLU A 199 -3.35 5.03 -1.22
C GLU A 199 -3.66 3.53 -1.15
N GLY A 200 -3.89 3.00 0.06
CA GLY A 200 -4.33 1.62 0.27
C GLY A 200 -5.64 1.29 -0.43
N LEU A 201 -6.65 2.17 -0.32
CA LEU A 201 -7.93 2.03 -1.02
C LEU A 201 -7.73 2.02 -2.54
N ALA A 202 -6.90 2.93 -3.05
CA ALA A 202 -6.59 2.95 -4.47
C ALA A 202 -5.94 1.63 -4.91
N TYR A 203 -4.93 1.13 -4.19
CA TYR A 203 -4.31 -0.16 -4.51
C TYR A 203 -5.28 -1.33 -4.49
N VAL A 204 -6.18 -1.39 -3.50
CA VAL A 204 -7.22 -2.43 -3.47
C VAL A 204 -8.16 -2.30 -4.68
N ALA A 205 -8.60 -1.09 -5.05
CA ALA A 205 -9.42 -0.89 -6.24
C ALA A 205 -8.72 -1.39 -7.51
N LEU A 206 -7.41 -1.13 -7.63
CA LEU A 206 -6.62 -1.61 -8.76
C LEU A 206 -6.53 -3.15 -8.82
N LEU A 207 -6.53 -3.81 -7.65
CA LEU A 207 -6.45 -5.28 -7.54
C LEU A 207 -7.82 -6.00 -7.54
N SER A 208 -8.93 -5.26 -7.42
CA SER A 208 -10.26 -5.83 -7.21
C SER A 208 -11.01 -6.22 -8.49
N THR A 209 -10.42 -6.04 -9.67
CA THR A 209 -11.02 -6.62 -10.89
C THR A 209 -10.89 -8.15 -10.88
N PRO A 210 -11.85 -8.93 -11.43
CA PRO A 210 -11.75 -10.39 -11.48
C PRO A 210 -10.46 -10.88 -12.16
N GLY A 211 -10.03 -10.18 -13.21
CA GLY A 211 -8.77 -10.45 -13.89
C GLY A 211 -7.53 -10.22 -13.01
N GLN A 212 -7.58 -9.25 -12.09
CA GLN A 212 -6.49 -9.00 -11.13
C GLN A 212 -6.47 -10.02 -10.03
N TRP A 213 -7.64 -10.31 -9.49
CA TRP A 213 -7.78 -11.33 -8.48
C TRP A 213 -7.20 -12.67 -8.94
N ALA A 214 -7.60 -13.14 -10.12
CA ALA A 214 -7.11 -14.40 -10.68
C ALA A 214 -5.59 -14.40 -10.92
N ARG A 215 -4.99 -13.26 -11.26
CA ARG A 215 -3.54 -13.14 -11.50
C ARG A 215 -2.75 -13.11 -10.20
N LEU A 216 -3.23 -12.34 -9.21
CA LEU A 216 -2.62 -12.26 -7.88
C LEU A 216 -2.50 -13.66 -7.28
N ARG A 217 -3.60 -14.42 -7.28
CA ARG A 217 -3.63 -15.82 -6.81
C ARG A 217 -2.68 -16.75 -7.56
N LYS A 218 -2.45 -16.51 -8.86
CA LYS A 218 -1.57 -17.35 -9.69
C LYS A 218 -0.10 -17.02 -9.53
N GLN A 219 0.25 -15.75 -9.29
CA GLN A 219 1.63 -15.25 -9.41
C GLN A 219 2.31 -15.03 -8.08
N VAL A 220 1.55 -14.97 -6.98
CA VAL A 220 2.09 -14.78 -5.65
C VAL A 220 2.11 -16.11 -4.92
N THR A 221 3.30 -16.45 -4.44
CA THR A 221 3.57 -17.61 -3.58
C THR A 221 4.16 -17.09 -2.29
N VAL A 222 3.66 -17.61 -1.18
CA VAL A 222 4.19 -17.30 0.14
C VAL A 222 4.94 -18.51 0.64
N THR A 223 6.13 -18.26 1.20
CA THR A 223 6.93 -19.30 1.87
C THR A 223 6.65 -19.19 3.36
N ASP A 224 5.99 -20.19 3.94
CA ASP A 224 5.74 -20.29 5.38
C ASP A 224 6.59 -21.41 6.01
N GLU A 225 6.35 -21.73 7.28
CA GLU A 225 7.08 -22.80 7.99
C GLU A 225 6.88 -24.19 7.35
N ASP A 226 5.78 -24.38 6.59
CA ASP A 226 5.42 -25.62 5.91
C ASP A 226 5.93 -25.67 4.45
N GLY A 227 6.51 -24.57 3.94
CA GLY A 227 7.15 -24.47 2.63
C GLY A 227 6.51 -23.45 1.68
N ASP A 228 6.80 -23.57 0.38
CA ASP A 228 6.22 -22.69 -0.63
C ASP A 228 4.77 -23.10 -0.96
N SER A 229 3.82 -22.19 -0.77
CA SER A 229 2.41 -22.43 -1.11
C SER A 229 1.83 -21.29 -1.96
N PRO A 230 1.08 -21.59 -3.04
CA PRO A 230 0.21 -20.60 -3.69
C PRO A 230 -0.93 -20.30 -2.72
N ARG A 231 -0.99 -19.05 -2.26
CA ARG A 231 -1.75 -18.73 -1.06
C ARG A 231 -2.37 -17.35 -1.22
N PHE A 232 -3.70 -17.37 -1.33
CA PHE A 232 -4.74 -16.33 -1.21
C PHE A 232 -6.01 -17.10 -1.56
N ASP A 233 -7.00 -17.14 -0.68
CA ASP A 233 -8.21 -18.01 -0.71
C ASP A 233 -8.71 -18.43 -2.12
N GLU A 234 -9.24 -19.66 -2.22
CA GLU A 234 -9.93 -20.17 -3.42
C GLU A 234 -11.15 -19.32 -3.82
N ARG A 235 -11.58 -18.40 -2.96
CA ARG A 235 -12.61 -17.38 -3.22
C ARG A 235 -12.65 -16.88 -4.66
N ASP A 236 -13.87 -16.88 -5.19
CA ASP A 236 -14.17 -16.34 -6.51
C ASP A 236 -14.10 -14.82 -6.54
N GLU A 237 -14.48 -14.17 -5.43
CA GLU A 237 -14.54 -12.71 -5.33
C GLU A 237 -13.31 -12.12 -4.61
N PRO A 238 -12.79 -10.97 -5.09
CA PRO A 238 -11.65 -10.31 -4.48
C PRO A 238 -12.02 -9.68 -3.13
N GLN A 239 -11.28 -10.07 -2.09
CA GLN A 239 -11.32 -9.45 -0.77
C GLN A 239 -9.90 -9.28 -0.21
N PHE A 240 -9.66 -8.15 0.45
CA PHE A 240 -8.36 -7.72 0.93
C PHE A 240 -8.42 -7.19 2.35
N ASP A 241 -7.27 -7.13 3.00
CA ASP A 241 -7.03 -6.30 4.16
C ASP A 241 -6.11 -5.13 3.77
N ILE A 242 -6.13 -4.04 4.54
CA ILE A 242 -5.19 -2.92 4.37
C ILE A 242 -4.43 -2.69 5.66
N TYR A 243 -3.09 -2.71 5.60
CA TYR A 243 -2.23 -2.30 6.71
C TYR A 243 -1.58 -0.95 6.40
N VAL A 244 -1.90 0.06 7.20
CA VAL A 244 -1.22 1.36 7.22
C VAL A 244 -0.04 1.25 8.19
N ILE A 245 1.16 1.04 7.65
CA ILE A 245 2.39 0.77 8.40
C ILE A 245 3.14 2.07 8.65
N LEU A 246 3.47 2.35 9.90
CA LEU A 246 3.91 3.67 10.35
C LEU A 246 5.18 3.55 11.16
N ALA A 247 6.28 3.97 10.55
CA ALA A 247 7.58 3.87 11.14
C ALA A 247 8.10 5.21 11.64
N GLY A 248 8.64 5.23 12.86
CA GLY A 248 9.35 6.42 13.36
C GLY A 248 8.45 7.58 13.75
N HIS A 249 7.14 7.36 13.77
CA HIS A 249 6.18 8.39 14.13
C HIS A 249 6.15 8.64 15.65
N ARG A 250 6.49 9.87 16.05
CA ARG A 250 6.27 10.39 17.41
C ARG A 250 5.02 11.28 17.37
N ARG A 251 3.99 10.92 18.14
CA ARG A 251 2.78 11.75 18.27
C ARG A 251 3.21 13.08 18.89
N ASN A 252 3.22 14.14 18.10
CA ASN A 252 3.34 15.50 18.63
C ASN A 252 1.93 16.09 18.73
N ALA A 253 1.41 16.19 19.95
CA ALA A 253 0.05 16.67 20.25
C ALA A 253 -0.21 18.10 19.73
N ALA A 254 0.83 18.88 19.43
CA ALA A 254 0.70 20.22 18.89
C ALA A 254 0.54 20.27 17.35
N SER A 255 0.64 19.15 16.64
CA SER A 255 0.56 19.13 15.17
C SER A 255 -0.89 18.98 14.68
N LYS A 256 -1.28 19.74 13.65
CA LYS A 256 -2.58 19.55 12.96
C LYS A 256 -2.76 18.13 12.37
N ARG A 257 -1.66 17.40 12.18
CA ARG A 257 -1.69 15.99 11.77
C ARG A 257 -2.17 15.06 12.88
N SER A 258 -2.05 15.43 14.16
CA SER A 258 -2.66 14.65 15.27
C SER A 258 -4.17 14.51 15.12
N ALA A 259 -4.86 15.53 14.59
CA ALA A 259 -6.29 15.45 14.30
C ALA A 259 -6.62 14.44 13.18
N LEU A 260 -5.72 14.26 12.21
CA LEU A 260 -5.87 13.21 11.18
C LEU A 260 -5.72 11.83 11.80
N TRP A 261 -4.78 11.66 12.73
CA TRP A 261 -4.58 10.43 13.50
C TRP A 261 -5.77 10.07 14.39
N GLU A 262 -6.26 11.04 15.16
CA GLU A 262 -7.38 10.85 16.09
C GLU A 262 -8.67 10.47 15.37
N ALA A 263 -8.84 10.93 14.14
CA ALA A 263 -10.01 10.63 13.34
C ALA A 263 -9.96 9.30 12.59
N MET A 264 -8.81 8.61 12.54
CA MET A 264 -8.66 7.36 11.78
C MET A 264 -9.70 6.29 12.13
N PRO A 265 -10.02 6.01 13.41
CA PRO A 265 -11.03 4.99 13.73
C PRO A 265 -12.39 5.31 13.14
N ALA A 266 -12.88 6.55 13.35
CA ALA A 266 -14.19 6.97 12.83
C ALA A 266 -14.24 6.95 11.29
N VAL A 267 -13.13 7.33 10.63
CA VAL A 267 -12.99 7.23 9.18
C VAL A 267 -13.03 5.78 8.70
N ILE A 268 -12.30 4.88 9.37
CA ILE A 268 -12.27 3.45 9.01
C ILE A 268 -13.67 2.85 9.18
N ASP A 269 -14.34 3.12 10.29
CA ASP A 269 -15.70 2.63 10.56
C ASP A 269 -16.65 3.12 9.48
N ALA A 270 -16.65 4.43 9.18
CA ALA A 270 -17.51 5.01 8.14
C ALA A 270 -17.26 4.40 6.75
N LEU A 271 -16.00 4.12 6.40
CA LEU A 271 -15.67 3.48 5.13
C LEU A 271 -16.06 2.00 5.09
N LEU A 272 -15.90 1.26 6.18
CA LEU A 272 -16.26 -0.16 6.24
C LEU A 272 -17.77 -0.38 6.40
N ASP A 273 -18.53 0.64 6.78
CA ASP A 273 -20.00 0.63 6.73
C ASP A 273 -20.53 0.75 5.29
N GLU A 274 -19.71 1.26 4.35
CA GLU A 274 -20.09 1.38 2.94
C GLU A 274 -20.01 0.02 2.20
N PRO A 275 -21.13 -0.52 1.66
CA PRO A 275 -21.13 -1.86 1.07
C PRO A 275 -20.17 -2.04 -0.10
N ALA A 276 -19.94 -0.99 -0.90
CA ALA A 276 -19.02 -1.02 -2.03
C ALA A 276 -17.55 -1.19 -1.58
N ILE A 277 -17.19 -0.69 -0.40
CA ILE A 277 -15.88 -0.86 0.22
C ILE A 277 -15.81 -2.22 0.92
N ALA A 278 -16.77 -2.52 1.81
CA ALA A 278 -16.79 -3.74 2.64
C ALA A 278 -16.81 -5.04 1.82
N LYS A 279 -17.39 -4.99 0.62
CA LYS A 279 -17.34 -6.10 -0.34
C LYS A 279 -15.90 -6.51 -0.68
N HIS A 280 -15.01 -5.54 -0.80
CA HIS A 280 -13.63 -5.75 -1.25
C HIS A 280 -12.60 -5.64 -0.13
N ILE A 281 -12.95 -5.04 1.00
CA ILE A 281 -12.04 -4.80 2.12
C ILE A 281 -12.68 -5.35 3.40
N ARG A 282 -12.04 -6.36 4.00
CA ARG A 282 -12.49 -6.99 5.24
C ARG A 282 -12.13 -6.16 6.47
N ARG A 283 -10.92 -5.61 6.52
CA ARG A 283 -10.45 -4.73 7.61
C ARG A 283 -9.34 -3.78 7.15
N ILE A 284 -9.19 -2.71 7.92
CA ILE A 284 -8.15 -1.70 7.75
C ILE A 284 -7.49 -1.49 9.12
N GLU A 285 -6.17 -1.65 9.19
CA GLU A 285 -5.43 -1.64 10.46
C GLU A 285 -4.22 -0.71 10.42
N GLY A 286 -4.02 0.05 11.49
CA GLY A 286 -2.85 0.89 11.70
C GLY A 286 -1.74 0.13 12.44
N ILE A 287 -0.63 -0.16 11.77
CA ILE A 287 0.51 -0.89 12.34
C ILE A 287 1.65 0.08 12.64
N LYS A 288 1.98 0.26 13.91
CA LYS A 288 3.08 1.14 14.32
C LYS A 288 4.38 0.37 14.51
N ILE A 289 5.46 0.85 13.90
CA ILE A 289 6.83 0.34 14.08
C ILE A 289 7.63 1.38 14.88
N PRO A 290 7.89 1.14 16.20
CA PRO A 290 8.68 2.06 17.01
C PRO A 290 10.15 2.08 16.58
N LEU A 291 10.77 3.26 16.55
CA LEU A 291 12.21 3.43 16.27
C LEU A 291 12.95 3.90 17.54
N GLY A 292 13.99 3.17 17.97
CA GLY A 292 14.81 3.50 19.15
C GLY A 292 16.28 3.06 19.04
N THR A 293 17.16 3.56 19.92
CA THR A 293 18.60 3.23 19.96
C THR A 293 18.90 1.76 20.32
N ASP A 294 17.93 1.06 20.91
CA ASP A 294 17.93 -0.39 21.15
C ASP A 294 17.15 -1.17 20.08
N ALA A 295 16.96 -0.59 18.89
CA ALA A 295 16.33 -1.29 17.76
C ALA A 295 17.09 -2.56 17.34
N ARG A 296 18.35 -2.75 17.76
CA ARG A 296 19.08 -4.02 17.55
C ARG A 296 18.46 -5.24 18.28
N ALA A 297 17.54 -5.04 19.22
CA ALA A 297 16.92 -6.12 20.01
C ALA A 297 15.41 -6.32 19.77
N GLN A 298 14.79 -5.60 18.82
CA GLN A 298 13.39 -5.78 18.45
C GLN A 298 13.17 -6.08 16.95
N PHE A 299 14.24 -6.30 16.19
CA PHE A 299 14.15 -6.95 14.87
C PHE A 299 14.19 -8.47 15.05
N ALA A 300 13.06 -9.00 15.51
CA ALA A 300 12.71 -10.41 15.44
C ALA A 300 11.18 -10.47 15.41
N GLY A 301 10.58 -10.22 14.24
CA GLY A 301 9.15 -10.46 13.98
C GLY A 301 8.13 -9.68 14.81
N ASN A 302 8.46 -9.05 15.92
CA ASN A 302 7.50 -8.45 16.85
C ASN A 302 7.29 -6.97 16.54
N ALA A 303 6.46 -6.67 15.53
CA ALA A 303 5.75 -5.41 15.54
C ALA A 303 4.95 -5.32 16.84
N VAL A 304 4.88 -4.16 17.46
CA VAL A 304 3.99 -3.93 18.58
C VAL A 304 2.81 -3.20 17.99
N LEU A 305 1.60 -3.73 18.11
CA LEU A 305 0.45 -2.83 18.00
C LEU A 305 0.70 -1.77 19.07
N GLY A 306 0.82 -0.51 18.66
CA GLY A 306 0.10 0.47 19.45
C GLY A 306 -1.28 -0.13 19.57
N LYS A 307 -1.71 -0.49 20.78
CA LYS A 307 -2.96 -1.21 21.04
C LYS A 307 -4.07 -0.72 20.08
N PRO A 308 -5.14 -1.49 19.77
CA PRO A 308 -6.41 -0.81 19.48
C PRO A 308 -6.52 0.28 20.53
N VAL A 309 -6.61 1.54 20.10
CA VAL A 309 -6.47 2.62 21.06
C VAL A 309 -7.68 2.48 21.98
N ASP A 310 -7.47 1.89 23.15
CA ASP A 310 -8.21 2.25 24.35
C ASP A 310 -7.87 3.72 24.51
N TRP A 311 -8.76 4.57 24.00
CA TRP A 311 -8.70 6.01 24.14
C TRP A 311 -9.06 6.36 25.58
N ASP A 312 -8.26 5.91 26.54
CA ASP A 312 -8.37 6.39 27.91
C ASP A 312 -7.79 7.80 27.96
N ASN A 313 -8.72 8.74 28.13
CA ASN A 313 -8.43 10.07 28.62
C ASN A 313 -7.83 9.96 30.03
N ASP A 314 -6.55 10.32 30.16
CA ASP A 314 -5.98 10.99 31.33
C ASP A 314 -4.73 11.78 30.92
#